data_AF-R1FHG1-F1
#
_entry.id   AF-R1FHG1-F1
#
_cell.length_a   1.000
_cell.length_b   1.000
_cell.length_c   1.000
_cell.angle_alpha   90.00
_cell.angle_beta   90.00
_cell.angle_gamma   90.00
#
_symmetry.space_group_name_H-M   'P 1'
#
loop_
_entity.id
_entity.type
_entity.pdbx_description
1 polymer ?
#
loop_
_entity_poly.entity_id
_entity_poly.type
_entity_poly.pdbx_seq_one_letter_code
_entity_poly.pdbx_strand_id
1 'polypeptide(L)'
;MLVALSEAPGHLLRISALAATTGLSLSRISRVVDDLTRRGLVEKRRCAEDGRASNAVLTAAGLARLEAAFPSHLARVRASVFDHLSAEDVRTAAPVLARLAAALDTTPPTDDC
;
A
#
# COMPACT_ATOMS: atom_id res chain seq x y z
N MET A 1 -0.57 1.71 2.13
CA MET A 1 0.77 2.34 2.01
C MET A 1 1.73 1.88 3.12
N LEU A 2 1.45 2.10 4.41
CA LEU A 2 2.33 1.58 5.48
C LEU A 2 2.48 0.05 5.45
N VAL A 3 1.40 -0.68 5.18
CA VAL A 3 1.43 -2.14 4.94
C VAL A 3 2.34 -2.50 3.75
N ALA A 4 2.19 -1.82 2.62
CA ALA A 4 3.03 -2.05 1.44
C ALA A 4 4.52 -1.80 1.72
N LEU A 5 4.85 -0.80 2.55
CA LEU A 5 6.22 -0.58 3.00
C LEU A 5 6.67 -1.66 4.00
N SER A 6 5.82 -2.09 4.94
CA SER A 6 6.21 -3.13 5.91
C SER A 6 6.49 -4.48 5.26
N GLU A 7 5.82 -4.79 4.15
CA GLU A 7 6.00 -6.05 3.40
C GLU A 7 7.17 -5.99 2.41
N ALA A 8 7.65 -4.78 2.07
CA ALA A 8 8.77 -4.62 1.16
C ALA A 8 10.11 -5.00 1.81
N PRO A 9 11.05 -5.60 1.05
CA PRO A 9 12.41 -5.86 1.55
C PRO A 9 13.06 -4.59 2.12
N GLY A 10 13.55 -4.67 3.36
CA GLY A 10 14.19 -3.53 4.05
C GLY A 10 13.23 -2.37 4.39
N HIS A 11 11.93 -2.62 4.33
CA HIS A 11 10.86 -1.63 4.52
C HIS A 11 10.97 -0.38 3.65
N LEU A 12 11.46 -0.57 2.43
CA LEU A 12 11.81 0.49 1.51
C LEU A 12 11.18 0.23 0.15
N LEU A 13 10.58 1.27 -0.43
CA LEU A 13 10.14 1.27 -1.83
C LEU A 13 10.47 2.60 -2.51
N ARG A 14 10.79 2.55 -3.80
CA ARG A 14 10.73 3.74 -4.66
C ARG A 14 9.32 4.31 -4.61
N ILE A 15 9.18 5.64 -4.57
CA ILE A 15 7.86 6.29 -4.52
C ILE A 15 6.98 5.91 -5.72
N SER A 16 7.57 5.71 -6.90
CA SER A 16 6.87 5.20 -8.09
C SER A 16 6.41 3.75 -7.93
N ALA A 17 7.24 2.88 -7.34
CA ALA A 17 6.83 1.50 -7.03
C ALA A 17 5.72 1.49 -5.97
N LEU A 18 5.81 2.34 -4.94
CA LEU A 18 4.78 2.49 -3.92
C LEU A 18 3.44 2.95 -4.52
N ALA A 19 3.47 3.83 -5.53
CA ALA A 19 2.31 4.23 -6.31
C ALA A 19 1.68 3.06 -7.05
N ALA A 20 2.49 2.28 -7.78
CA ALA A 20 2.02 1.07 -8.45
C ALA A 20 1.41 0.06 -7.46
N THR A 21 2.10 -0.24 -6.35
CA THR A 21 1.62 -1.20 -5.33
C THR A 21 0.32 -0.77 -4.65
N THR A 22 0.04 0.53 -4.59
CA THR A 22 -1.17 1.04 -3.93
C THR A 22 -2.30 1.39 -4.91
N GLY A 23 -2.07 1.28 -6.22
CA GLY A 23 -3.02 1.69 -7.25
C GLY A 23 -3.36 3.19 -7.23
N LEU A 24 -2.46 4.02 -6.68
CA LEU A 24 -2.65 5.47 -6.56
C LEU A 24 -1.71 6.21 -7.50
N SER A 25 -2.13 7.39 -7.97
CA SER A 25 -1.26 8.23 -8.80
C SER A 25 -0.01 8.67 -8.04
N LEU A 26 1.09 8.88 -8.79
CA LEU A 26 2.39 9.29 -8.24
C LEU A 26 2.27 10.58 -7.42
N SER A 27 1.55 11.58 -7.95
CA SER A 27 1.30 12.86 -7.28
C SER A 27 0.55 12.71 -5.97
N ARG A 28 -0.43 11.80 -5.91
CA ARG A 28 -1.16 11.50 -4.67
C ARG A 28 -0.24 10.85 -3.64
N ILE A 29 0.57 9.86 -4.05
CA ILE A 29 1.50 9.20 -3.14
C ILE A 29 2.58 10.13 -2.62
N SER A 30 3.15 11.00 -3.46
CA SER A 30 4.14 11.98 -2.97
C SER A 30 3.58 12.82 -1.83
N ARG A 31 2.35 13.35 -1.97
CA ARG A 31 1.70 14.14 -0.91
C ARG A 31 1.48 13.33 0.38
N VAL A 32 1.07 12.07 0.27
CA VAL A 32 0.88 11.19 1.43
C VAL A 32 2.23 10.88 2.09
N VAL A 33 3.26 10.59 1.32
CA VAL A 33 4.63 10.35 1.83
C VAL A 33 5.16 11.59 2.54
N ASP A 34 4.95 12.78 1.98
CA ASP A 34 5.39 14.04 2.61
C ASP A 34 4.64 14.26 3.94
N ASP A 35 3.34 13.92 4.04
CA ASP A 35 2.60 13.95 5.32
C ASP A 35 3.13 12.96 6.35
N LEU A 36 3.35 11.71 5.94
CA LEU A 36 3.89 10.70 6.84
C LEU A 36 5.32 11.02 7.28
N THR A 37 6.09 11.70 6.43
CA THR A 37 7.41 12.20 6.78
C THR A 37 7.33 13.29 7.85
N ARG A 38 6.42 14.26 7.70
CA ARG A 38 6.18 15.27 8.76
C ARG A 38 5.78 14.65 10.09
N ARG A 39 5.09 13.51 10.05
CA ARG A 39 4.65 12.77 11.24
C ARG A 39 5.71 11.79 11.78
N GLY A 40 6.88 11.70 11.16
CA GLY A 40 7.96 10.79 11.57
C GLY A 40 7.69 9.31 11.32
N LEU A 41 6.68 8.96 10.52
CA LEU A 41 6.28 7.58 10.25
C LEU A 41 6.98 6.99 9.02
N VAL A 42 7.46 7.84 8.13
CA VAL A 42 8.22 7.49 6.93
C VAL A 42 9.41 8.43 6.82
N GLU A 43 10.51 7.96 6.24
CA GLU A 43 11.64 8.78 5.85
C GLU A 43 11.75 8.79 4.32
N LYS A 44 11.96 9.98 3.74
CA LYS A 44 12.19 10.15 2.30
C LYS A 44 13.69 10.24 2.02
N ARG A 45 14.24 9.27 1.30
CA ARG A 45 15.67 9.19 0.95
C ARG A 45 15.86 9.33 -0.56
N ARG A 46 16.97 9.94 -1.01
CA ARG A 46 17.35 9.87 -2.43
C ARG A 46 17.74 8.43 -2.78
N CYS A 47 17.37 7.98 -3.96
CA CYS A 47 17.82 6.68 -4.45
C CYS A 47 19.31 6.76 -4.82
N ALA A 48 20.10 5.78 -4.38
CA ALA A 48 21.54 5.73 -4.65
C ALA A 48 21.84 5.43 -6.13
N GLU A 49 20.98 4.68 -6.79
CA GLU A 49 21.12 4.25 -8.19
C GLU A 49 20.58 5.30 -9.17
N ASP A 50 19.66 6.17 -8.72
CA ASP A 50 19.07 7.24 -9.52
C ASP A 50 18.80 8.46 -8.64
N GLY A 51 19.65 9.48 -8.75
CA GLY A 51 19.53 10.72 -7.96
C GLY A 51 18.24 11.52 -8.22
N ARG A 52 17.48 11.20 -9.27
CA ARG A 52 16.16 11.80 -9.56
C ARG A 52 15.01 11.05 -8.89
N ALA A 53 15.23 9.81 -8.45
CA ALA A 53 14.25 9.01 -7.75
C ALA A 53 14.33 9.21 -6.23
N SER A 54 13.17 9.12 -5.58
CA SER A 54 13.05 9.14 -4.12
C SER A 54 12.50 7.81 -3.63
N ASN A 55 13.08 7.32 -2.55
CA ASN A 55 12.63 6.16 -1.78
C ASN A 55 11.83 6.63 -0.57
N ALA A 56 10.77 5.91 -0.25
CA ALA A 56 10.08 5.97 1.03
C ALA A 56 10.55 4.79 1.88
N VAL A 57 10.95 5.07 3.12
CA VAL A 57 11.42 4.08 4.09
C VAL A 57 10.52 4.13 5.31
N LEU A 58 9.99 2.99 5.73
CA LEU A 58 9.23 2.92 6.97
C LEU A 58 10.15 3.17 8.17
N THR A 59 9.75 4.06 9.07
CA THR A 59 10.49 4.25 10.33
C THR A 59 10.03 3.24 11.38
N ALA A 60 10.82 3.05 12.45
CA ALA A 60 10.39 2.24 13.59
C ALA A 60 9.07 2.76 14.21
N ALA A 61 8.90 4.09 14.30
CA ALA A 61 7.64 4.69 14.76
C ALA A 61 6.49 4.41 13.79
N GLY A 62 6.75 4.41 12.48
CA GLY A 62 5.80 3.99 11.45
C GLY A 62 5.35 2.54 11.62
N LEU A 63 6.30 1.63 11.85
CA LEU A 63 6.03 0.22 12.06
C LEU A 63 5.21 0.00 13.34
N ALA A 64 5.63 0.58 14.47
CA ALA A 64 4.88 0.49 15.72
C ALA A 64 3.45 1.05 15.58
N ARG A 65 3.28 2.14 14.83
CA ARG A 65 1.96 2.72 14.55
C ARG A 65 1.09 1.80 13.69
N LEU A 66 1.69 1.06 12.76
CA LEU A 66 1.00 0.06 11.95
C LEU A 66 0.58 -1.13 12.81
N GLU A 67 1.48 -1.68 13.61
CA GLU A 67 1.21 -2.80 14.52
C GLU A 67 0.09 -2.46 15.52
N ALA A 68 0.12 -1.27 16.10
CA ALA A 68 -0.94 -0.80 17.00
C ALA A 68 -2.31 -0.67 16.28
N ALA A 69 -2.32 -0.36 14.98
CA ALA A 69 -3.56 -0.26 14.20
C ALA A 69 -4.12 -1.63 13.81
N PHE A 70 -3.25 -2.61 13.57
CA PHE A 70 -3.57 -3.85 12.88
C PHE A 70 -4.71 -4.65 13.51
N PRO A 71 -4.77 -4.87 14.85
CA PRO A 71 -5.86 -5.62 15.46
C PRO A 71 -7.24 -5.00 15.20
N SER A 72 -7.35 -3.68 15.36
CA SER A 72 -8.60 -2.95 15.12
C SER A 72 -9.02 -2.96 13.66
N HIS A 73 -8.05 -2.87 12.74
CA HIS A 73 -8.32 -2.94 11.30
C HIS A 73 -8.82 -4.34 10.91
N LEU A 74 -8.16 -5.40 11.37
CA LEU A 74 -8.54 -6.78 11.08
C LEU A 74 -9.93 -7.11 11.63
N ALA A 75 -10.22 -6.70 12.87
CA ALA A 75 -11.53 -6.90 13.48
C ALA A 75 -12.65 -6.27 12.65
N ARG A 76 -12.44 -5.04 12.15
CA ARG A 76 -13.41 -4.36 11.28
C ARG A 76 -13.58 -5.06 9.94
N VAL A 77 -12.50 -5.48 9.29
CA VAL A 77 -12.56 -6.20 8.00
C VAL A 77 -13.31 -7.51 8.14
N ARG A 78 -13.04 -8.27 9.22
CA ARG A 78 -13.80 -9.51 9.51
C ARG A 78 -15.28 -9.21 9.70
N ALA A 79 -15.61 -8.31 10.61
CA ALA A 79 -17.00 -7.98 10.94
C ALA A 79 -17.80 -7.42 9.76
N SER A 80 -17.19 -6.63 8.88
CA SER A 80 -17.91 -5.97 7.78
C SER A 80 -17.98 -6.81 6.50
N VAL A 81 -17.14 -7.84 6.35
CA VAL A 81 -17.04 -8.60 5.10
C VAL A 81 -17.10 -10.09 5.36
N PHE A 82 -16.12 -10.63 6.08
CA PHE A 82 -15.93 -12.08 6.17
C PHE A 82 -16.90 -12.79 7.11
N ASP A 83 -17.39 -12.12 8.15
CA ASP A 83 -18.37 -12.70 9.08
C ASP A 83 -19.73 -12.98 8.40
N HIS A 84 -19.93 -12.45 7.19
CA HIS A 84 -21.11 -12.68 6.35
C HIS A 84 -20.89 -13.73 5.24
N LEU A 85 -19.70 -14.34 5.16
CA LEU A 85 -19.31 -15.24 4.09
C LEU A 85 -18.91 -16.61 4.65
N SER A 86 -19.40 -17.67 4.03
CA SER A 86 -18.88 -19.01 4.31
C SER A 86 -17.49 -19.19 3.68
N ALA A 87 -16.75 -20.20 4.16
CA ALA A 87 -15.48 -20.57 3.55
C ALA A 87 -15.64 -21.01 2.08
N GLU A 88 -16.82 -21.52 1.70
CA GLU A 88 -17.13 -21.90 0.32
C GLU A 88 -17.37 -20.69 -0.57
N ASP A 89 -18.09 -19.67 -0.08
CA ASP A 89 -18.28 -18.41 -0.81
C ASP A 89 -16.95 -17.76 -1.14
N VAL A 90 -16.04 -17.71 -0.16
CA VAL A 90 -14.69 -17.16 -0.35
C VAL A 90 -13.89 -17.95 -1.39
N ARG A 91 -13.90 -19.29 -1.30
CA ARG A 91 -13.20 -20.15 -2.28
C ARG A 91 -13.73 -19.96 -3.70
N THR A 92 -15.04 -19.75 -3.84
CA THR A 92 -15.70 -19.60 -5.13
C THR A 92 -15.46 -18.21 -5.73
N ALA A 93 -15.51 -17.15 -4.91
CA ALA A 93 -15.36 -15.77 -5.36
C ALA A 93 -13.90 -15.39 -5.65
N ALA A 94 -12.93 -15.92 -4.90
CA ALA A 94 -11.53 -15.50 -4.99
C ALA A 94 -10.93 -15.58 -6.41
N PRO A 95 -11.11 -16.66 -7.20
CA PRO A 95 -10.57 -16.73 -8.56
C PRO A 95 -11.17 -15.68 -9.51
N VAL A 96 -12.46 -15.36 -9.35
CA VAL A 96 -13.14 -14.35 -10.18
C VAL A 96 -12.60 -12.97 -9.86
N LEU A 97 -12.50 -12.62 -8.58
CA LEU A 97 -11.94 -11.35 -8.12
C LEU A 97 -10.48 -11.19 -8.56
N ALA A 98 -9.67 -12.25 -8.50
CA ALA A 98 -8.29 -12.23 -8.97
C ALA A 98 -8.18 -11.93 -10.47
N ARG A 99 -9.05 -12.53 -11.30
CA ARG A 99 -9.09 -12.25 -12.74
C ARG A 99 -9.51 -10.80 -13.04
N LEU A 100 -10.48 -10.27 -12.30
CA LEU A 100 -10.90 -8.88 -12.43
C LEU A 100 -9.77 -7.91 -12.03
N ALA A 101 -9.11 -8.16 -10.91
CA ALA A 101 -7.97 -7.34 -10.47
C ALA A 101 -6.86 -7.31 -11.52
N ALA A 102 -6.47 -8.47 -12.05
CA ALA A 102 -5.45 -8.54 -13.11
C ALA A 102 -5.84 -7.75 -14.38
N ALA A 103 -7.11 -7.80 -14.79
CA ALA A 103 -7.58 -7.01 -15.93
C ALA A 103 -7.52 -5.50 -15.67
N LEU A 104 -7.86 -5.06 -14.46
CA LEU A 104 -7.81 -3.65 -14.07
C LEU A 104 -6.37 -3.13 -14.00
N ASP A 105 -5.42 -3.92 -13.49
CA ASP A 105 -4.00 -3.56 -13.43
C ASP A 105 -3.34 -3.42 -14.81
N THR A 106 -3.89 -4.08 -15.84
CA THR A 106 -3.41 -3.94 -17.23
C THR A 106 -3.92 -2.68 -17.94
N THR A 107 -4.84 -1.93 -17.33
CA THR A 107 -5.32 -0.66 -17.89
C THR A 107 -4.32 0.43 -17.49
N PRO A 108 -3.57 1.03 -18.44
CA PRO A 108 -2.65 2.11 -18.11
C PRO A 108 -3.45 3.25 -17.44
N PRO A 109 -2.88 3.94 -16.43
CA PRO A 109 -3.56 5.09 -15.84
C PRO A 109 -3.82 6.09 -16.96
N THR A 110 -5.10 6.40 -17.20
CA THR A 110 -5.48 7.57 -17.98
C THR A 110 -4.97 8.79 -17.21
N ASP A 111 -3.87 9.37 -17.71
CA ASP A 111 -3.43 10.72 -17.34
C ASP A 111 -4.52 11.69 -17.82
N ASP A 112 -5.48 11.98 -16.94
CA ASP A 112 -6.33 13.15 -17.07
C ASP A 112 -5.67 14.32 -16.33
N CYS A 113 -5.13 15.24 -17.15
CA CYS A 113 -4.67 16.62 -16.93
C CYS A 113 -3.37 16.87 -16.14
#